data_AF-A0A1Q3B8E8-F1
#
_entry.id   AF-A0A1Q3B8E8-F1
#
_cell.length_a   1.000
_cell.length_b   1.000
_cell.length_c   1.000
_cell.angle_alpha   90.00
_cell.angle_beta   90.00
_cell.angle_gamma   90.00
#
_symmetry.space_group_name_H-M   'P 1'
#
loop_
_entity.id
_entity.type
_entity.pdbx_description
1 polymer ?
#
loop_
_entity_poly.entity_id
_entity_poly.type
_entity_poly.pdbx_seq_one_letter_code
_entity_poly.pdbx_strand_id
1 'polypeptide(L)'
;MPPLFDSDNYCEWKVKITSFIQSLDYDLWDIIVFGPEMPKENVSNSRIRYNEKEKEILRLNAKAKHLLFCALNSNVFDRISSCIMAKEIWDKLDHFYGENNDEATSLCLMAKDVSESESDEEDSSKEGNKVSYDDFVEIVDRYTSIISSLKTKIKCLTIENNELKTNASLMNDNVSKDEVVLLKNEVNRLYKENESLKNELDIVNMSLELSTSFKDENEKLKIEVDSLKKTFSKFSNSSDKLDRLSKMCL
;
A
#
# COMPACT_ATOMS: atom_id res chain seq x y z
N MET A 1 29.20 -13.74 1.38
CA MET A 1 28.34 -14.91 1.67
C MET A 1 27.61 -14.62 2.97
N PRO A 2 26.31 -14.91 3.10
CA PRO A 2 25.59 -14.66 4.35
C PRO A 2 26.22 -15.42 5.53
N PRO A 3 26.27 -14.85 6.74
CA PRO A 3 26.70 -15.57 7.94
C PRO A 3 25.76 -16.74 8.21
N LEU A 4 26.32 -17.94 8.38
CA LEU A 4 25.54 -19.15 8.65
C LEU A 4 25.05 -19.15 10.10
N PHE A 5 23.78 -19.48 10.29
CA PHE A 5 23.16 -19.76 11.58
C PHE A 5 23.06 -21.25 11.81
N ASP A 6 23.62 -21.72 12.91
CA ASP A 6 23.66 -23.12 13.30
C ASP A 6 22.74 -23.47 14.49
N SER A 7 21.89 -22.53 14.93
CA SER A 7 21.02 -22.58 16.13
C SER A 7 21.66 -22.07 17.42
N ASP A 8 22.94 -21.70 17.41
CA ASP A 8 23.65 -21.13 18.56
C ASP A 8 24.01 -19.65 18.34
N ASN A 9 24.30 -18.94 19.43
CA ASN A 9 24.73 -17.53 19.43
C ASN A 9 23.84 -16.61 18.56
N TYR A 10 22.52 -16.77 18.67
CA TYR A 10 21.55 -16.04 17.85
C TYR A 10 21.75 -14.52 17.90
N CYS A 11 22.08 -13.94 19.06
CA CYS A 11 22.37 -12.50 19.17
C CYS A 11 23.54 -12.07 18.28
N GLU A 12 24.62 -12.85 18.24
CA GLU A 12 25.79 -12.55 17.40
C GLU A 12 25.46 -12.73 15.91
N TRP A 13 24.77 -13.82 15.57
CA TRP A 13 24.31 -14.07 14.21
C TRP A 13 23.38 -12.95 13.72
N LYS A 14 22.43 -12.50 14.55
CA LYS A 14 21.47 -11.43 14.26
C LYS A 14 22.20 -10.14 13.89
N VAL A 15 23.22 -9.74 14.65
CA VAL A 15 24.05 -8.55 14.34
C VAL A 15 24.77 -8.70 13.00
N LYS A 16 25.37 -9.88 12.74
CA LYS A 16 26.11 -10.17 11.50
C LYS A 16 25.20 -10.19 10.27
N ILE A 17 24.05 -10.85 10.33
CA ILE A 17 23.12 -10.95 9.20
C ILE A 17 22.46 -9.60 8.90
N THR A 18 22.10 -8.82 9.92
CA THR A 18 21.60 -7.45 9.76
C THR A 18 22.61 -6.57 9.04
N SER A 19 23.87 -6.56 9.51
CA SER A 19 24.94 -5.76 8.91
C SER A 19 25.21 -6.18 7.45
N PHE A 20 25.18 -7.49 7.17
CA PHE A 20 25.36 -8.02 5.83
C PHE A 20 24.24 -7.57 4.87
N ILE A 21 22.97 -7.70 5.25
CA ILE A 21 21.84 -7.33 4.39
C ILE A 21 21.81 -5.81 4.16
N GLN A 22 22.01 -5.01 5.22
CA GLN A 22 22.08 -3.55 5.11
C GLN A 22 23.22 -3.09 4.19
N SER A 23 24.36 -3.80 4.19
CA SER A 23 25.47 -3.49 3.28
C SER A 23 25.18 -3.79 1.80
N LEU A 24 24.22 -4.69 1.53
CA LEU A 24 23.80 -5.02 0.16
C LEU A 24 22.78 -4.01 -0.35
N ASP A 25 21.76 -3.74 0.46
CA ASP A 25 20.64 -2.86 0.12
C ASP A 25 19.79 -2.62 1.38
N TYR A 26 19.60 -1.37 1.76
CA TYR A 26 18.79 -1.02 2.93
C TYR A 26 17.29 -1.30 2.70
N ASP A 27 16.81 -1.25 1.45
CA ASP A 27 15.41 -1.55 1.13
C ASP A 27 15.09 -3.04 1.40
N LEU A 28 16.08 -3.93 1.30
CA LEU A 28 15.92 -5.34 1.71
C LEU A 28 15.75 -5.48 3.22
N TRP A 29 16.47 -4.66 4.00
CA TRP A 29 16.34 -4.67 5.45
C TRP A 29 14.96 -4.16 5.89
N ASP A 30 14.46 -3.09 5.26
CA ASP A 30 13.13 -2.56 5.55
C ASP A 30 12.03 -3.59 5.26
N ILE A 31 12.13 -4.34 4.15
CA ILE A 31 11.20 -5.43 3.84
C ILE A 31 11.23 -6.55 4.89
N ILE A 32 12.39 -6.84 5.48
CA ILE A 32 12.53 -7.86 6.53
C ILE A 32 11.93 -7.39 7.84
N VAL A 33 12.12 -6.12 8.20
CA VAL A 33 11.68 -5.58 9.49
C VAL A 33 10.20 -5.20 9.49
N PHE A 34 9.73 -4.54 8.45
CA PHE A 34 8.37 -3.98 8.38
C PHE A 34 7.42 -4.85 7.57
N GLY A 35 7.95 -5.73 6.72
CA GLY A 35 7.15 -6.49 5.77
C GLY A 35 6.76 -5.68 4.53
N PRO A 36 6.34 -6.34 3.45
CA PRO A 36 5.88 -5.65 2.26
C PRO A 36 4.53 -4.96 2.50
N GLU A 37 4.41 -3.69 2.12
CA GLU A 37 3.12 -3.00 2.04
C GLU A 37 2.29 -3.62 0.90
N MET A 38 1.49 -4.61 1.23
CA MET A 38 0.64 -5.28 0.24
C MET A 38 -0.52 -4.37 -0.17
N PRO A 39 -0.83 -4.29 -1.48
CA PRO A 39 -2.04 -3.61 -1.92
C PRO A 39 -3.26 -4.31 -1.34
N LYS A 40 -4.22 -3.52 -0.84
CA LYS A 40 -5.47 -4.03 -0.29
C LYS A 40 -6.17 -4.92 -1.32
N GLU A 41 -6.47 -6.14 -0.90
CA GLU A 41 -7.05 -7.20 -1.70
C GLU A 41 -8.39 -6.74 -2.30
N ASN A 42 -8.40 -6.35 -3.59
CA ASN A 42 -9.62 -6.19 -4.34
C ASN A 42 -10.04 -7.56 -4.86
N VAL A 43 -11.01 -8.15 -4.17
CA VAL A 43 -11.63 -9.43 -4.50
C VAL A 43 -12.34 -9.32 -5.84
N SER A 44 -11.63 -9.59 -6.93
CA SER A 44 -12.22 -10.01 -8.21
C SER A 44 -11.21 -10.83 -8.99
N ASN A 45 -11.59 -12.09 -9.22
CA ASN A 45 -10.82 -13.11 -9.92
C ASN A 45 -10.57 -12.76 -11.41
N SER A 46 -9.61 -11.89 -11.68
CA SER A 46 -8.94 -11.86 -12.97
C SER A 46 -7.46 -11.55 -12.76
N ARG A 47 -6.61 -12.58 -12.85
CA ARG A 47 -5.16 -12.50 -13.10
C ARG A 47 -4.53 -11.21 -12.53
N ILE A 48 -4.32 -11.18 -11.20
CA ILE A 48 -3.77 -10.03 -10.44
C ILE A 48 -2.63 -9.40 -11.24
N ARG A 49 -2.91 -8.28 -11.91
CA ARG A 49 -1.92 -7.58 -12.72
C ARG A 49 -1.21 -6.63 -11.76
N TYR A 50 -0.16 -7.11 -11.11
CA TYR A 50 0.67 -6.28 -10.27
C TYR A 50 1.17 -5.06 -11.05
N ASN A 51 1.04 -3.88 -10.44
CA ASN A 51 1.70 -2.69 -10.94
C ASN A 51 3.22 -2.81 -10.74
N GLU A 52 4.00 -1.91 -11.36
CA GLU A 52 5.45 -2.05 -11.34
C GLU A 52 6.05 -1.88 -9.93
N LYS A 53 5.44 -1.04 -9.08
CA LYS A 53 5.85 -0.86 -7.68
C LYS A 53 5.57 -2.12 -6.85
N GLU A 54 4.41 -2.74 -7.03
CA GLU A 54 4.04 -3.99 -6.37
C GLU A 54 4.97 -5.14 -6.78
N LYS A 55 5.32 -5.23 -8.07
CA LYS A 55 6.31 -6.21 -8.53
C LYS A 55 7.68 -5.98 -7.89
N GLU A 56 8.08 -4.73 -7.70
CA GLU A 56 9.36 -4.42 -7.08
C GLU A 56 9.40 -4.83 -5.61
N ILE A 57 8.33 -4.56 -4.86
CA ILE A 57 8.17 -5.03 -3.47
C ILE A 57 8.23 -6.57 -3.40
N LEU A 58 7.56 -7.26 -4.33
CA LEU A 58 7.61 -8.72 -4.39
C LEU A 58 9.01 -9.25 -4.74
N ARG A 59 9.75 -8.57 -5.61
CA ARG A 59 11.14 -8.91 -5.94
C ARG A 59 12.07 -8.73 -4.74
N LEU A 60 11.95 -7.61 -4.03
CA LEU A 60 12.72 -7.34 -2.81
C LEU A 60 12.42 -8.40 -1.74
N ASN A 61 11.15 -8.72 -1.50
CA ASN A 61 10.78 -9.79 -0.55
C ASN A 61 11.33 -11.16 -0.97
N ALA A 62 11.29 -11.51 -2.25
CA ALA A 62 11.87 -12.76 -2.75
C ALA A 62 13.39 -12.81 -2.54
N LYS A 63 14.10 -11.70 -2.81
CA LYS A 63 15.55 -11.57 -2.62
C LYS A 63 15.93 -11.62 -1.14
N ALA A 64 15.21 -10.89 -0.29
CA ALA A 64 15.38 -10.92 1.17
C ALA A 64 15.17 -12.33 1.74
N LYS A 65 14.10 -13.01 1.33
CA LYS A 65 13.83 -14.39 1.70
C LYS A 65 14.95 -15.34 1.30
N HIS A 66 15.44 -15.21 0.07
CA HIS A 66 16.56 -16.03 -0.41
C HIS A 66 17.82 -15.80 0.43
N LEU A 67 18.17 -14.56 0.74
CA LEU A 67 19.32 -14.21 1.59
C LEU A 67 19.21 -14.81 2.99
N LEU A 68 18.02 -14.73 3.60
CA LEU A 68 17.74 -15.35 4.89
C LEU A 68 17.90 -16.87 4.81
N PHE A 69 17.32 -17.54 3.81
CA PHE A 69 17.48 -19.00 3.68
C PHE A 69 18.93 -19.43 3.45
N CYS A 70 19.71 -18.67 2.68
CA CYS A 70 21.14 -18.94 2.51
C CYS A 70 21.96 -18.76 3.81
N ALA A 71 21.42 -18.03 4.78
CA ALA A 71 22.05 -17.82 6.08
C ALA A 71 21.69 -18.90 7.11
N LEU A 72 20.92 -19.94 6.76
CA LEU A 72 20.44 -20.94 7.71
C LEU A 72 21.00 -22.32 7.41
N ASN A 73 21.30 -23.09 8.46
CA ASN A 73 21.54 -24.52 8.32
C ASN A 73 20.23 -25.29 8.02
N SER A 74 20.35 -26.56 7.63
CA SER A 74 19.21 -27.39 7.25
C SER A 74 18.18 -27.56 8.37
N ASN A 75 18.62 -27.72 9.62
CA ASN A 75 17.73 -27.93 10.76
C ASN A 75 16.85 -26.70 11.03
N VAL A 76 17.42 -25.50 10.99
CA VAL A 76 16.66 -24.26 11.16
C VAL A 76 15.77 -24.00 9.95
N PHE A 77 16.30 -24.24 8.74
CA PHE A 77 15.54 -24.09 7.50
C PHE A 77 14.25 -24.90 7.50
N ASP A 78 14.28 -26.19 7.89
CA ASP A 78 13.10 -27.05 7.87
C ASP A 78 11.96 -26.50 8.72
N ARG A 79 12.28 -25.87 9.87
CA ARG A 79 11.30 -25.28 10.80
C ARG A 79 10.58 -24.05 10.25
N ILE A 80 11.23 -23.30 9.35
CA ILE A 80 10.73 -22.02 8.83
C ILE A 80 10.48 -22.04 7.32
N SER A 81 10.72 -23.17 6.65
CA SER A 81 10.61 -23.35 5.19
C SER A 81 9.21 -23.01 4.62
N SER A 82 8.17 -23.14 5.44
CA SER A 82 6.78 -22.83 5.08
C SER A 82 6.45 -21.34 5.05
N CYS A 83 7.36 -20.46 5.51
CA CYS A 83 7.11 -19.02 5.53
C CYS A 83 7.04 -18.45 4.10
N ILE A 84 6.04 -17.60 3.90
CA ILE A 84 5.75 -16.99 2.62
C ILE A 84 6.60 -15.72 2.45
N MET A 85 6.75 -14.94 3.53
CA MET A 85 7.43 -13.65 3.53
C MET A 85 8.76 -13.66 4.30
N ALA A 86 9.67 -12.76 3.93
CA ALA A 86 10.93 -12.56 4.65
C ALA A 86 10.70 -12.09 6.09
N LYS A 87 9.68 -11.24 6.30
CA LYS A 87 9.22 -10.80 7.63
C LYS A 87 8.81 -11.96 8.54
N GLU A 88 8.02 -12.90 8.01
CA GLU A 88 7.59 -14.09 8.78
C GLU A 88 8.77 -14.96 9.20
N ILE A 89 9.77 -15.09 8.33
CA ILE A 89 11.02 -15.82 8.65
C ILE A 89 11.73 -15.13 9.81
N TRP A 90 11.92 -13.81 9.71
CA TRP A 90 12.60 -13.03 10.73
C TRP A 90 11.90 -13.10 12.08
N ASP A 91 10.58 -12.90 12.10
CA ASP A 91 9.78 -12.93 13.33
C ASP A 91 9.81 -14.32 13.99
N LYS A 92 9.76 -15.40 13.21
CA LYS A 92 9.88 -16.76 13.77
C LYS A 92 11.27 -17.04 14.32
N LEU A 93 12.32 -16.59 13.65
CA LEU A 93 13.69 -16.74 14.16
C LEU A 93 13.87 -15.98 15.48
N ASP A 94 13.31 -14.77 15.57
CA ASP A 94 13.36 -13.97 16.80
C ASP A 94 12.55 -14.59 17.92
N HIS A 95 11.37 -15.14 17.62
CA HIS A 95 10.57 -15.84 18.60
C HIS A 95 11.24 -17.11 19.13
N PHE A 96 11.83 -17.95 18.27
CA PHE A 96 12.42 -19.21 18.71
C PHE A 96 13.77 -19.06 19.42
N TYR A 97 14.57 -18.06 19.06
CA TYR A 97 15.96 -17.95 19.51
C TYR A 97 16.28 -16.63 20.21
N GLY A 98 15.39 -15.63 20.18
CA GLY A 98 15.57 -14.34 20.83
C GLY A 98 15.16 -14.31 22.31
N GLU A 99 14.18 -15.11 22.72
CA GLU A 99 13.62 -15.10 24.09
C GLU A 99 14.43 -15.94 25.11
N ASN A 100 15.43 -16.72 24.68
CA ASN A 100 16.17 -17.64 25.57
C ASN A 100 17.50 -17.09 26.12
N ASN A 101 17.82 -15.80 25.91
CA ASN A 101 19.15 -15.27 26.25
C ASN A 101 19.20 -14.31 27.46
N ASP A 102 18.15 -14.30 28.28
CA ASP A 102 18.11 -13.50 29.52
C ASP A 102 19.07 -14.05 30.61
N GLU A 103 19.55 -15.29 30.49
CA GLU A 103 20.53 -15.87 31.42
C GLU A 103 21.99 -15.46 31.14
N ALA A 104 22.33 -15.08 29.90
CA ALA A 104 23.70 -14.62 29.57
C ALA A 104 24.05 -13.28 30.22
N THR A 105 23.03 -12.49 30.59
CA THR A 105 23.22 -11.20 31.29
C THR A 105 23.23 -11.37 32.81
N SER A 106 22.69 -12.47 33.36
CA SER A 106 22.58 -12.72 34.81
C SER A 106 23.79 -13.45 35.40
N LEU A 107 24.52 -14.25 34.60
CA LEU A 107 25.64 -15.05 35.08
C LEU A 107 26.88 -14.23 35.51
N CYS A 108 27.04 -12.98 35.04
CA CYS A 108 28.16 -12.13 35.45
C CYS A 108 27.98 -11.43 36.80
N LEU A 109 26.78 -11.47 37.40
CA LEU A 109 26.48 -10.75 38.65
C LEU A 109 26.55 -11.61 39.91
N MET A 110 26.54 -12.95 39.79
CA MET A 110 26.43 -13.85 40.95
C MET A 110 27.79 -14.36 41.50
N ALA A 111 28.91 -13.99 40.87
CA ALA A 111 30.24 -14.51 41.25
C ALA A 111 30.94 -13.74 42.38
N LYS A 112 30.26 -12.82 43.10
CA LYS A 112 30.92 -11.94 44.09
C LYS A 112 30.45 -12.08 45.55
N ASP A 113 29.43 -12.88 45.83
CA ASP A 113 28.83 -12.96 47.19
C ASP A 113 29.12 -14.26 47.95
N VAL A 114 30.26 -14.93 47.70
CA VAL A 114 30.68 -16.05 48.55
C VAL A 114 32.08 -15.79 49.11
N SER A 115 32.13 -15.86 50.44
CA SER A 115 33.27 -15.99 51.36
C SER A 115 34.11 -14.74 51.67
N GLU A 116 33.65 -13.96 52.64
CA GLU A 116 34.52 -13.52 53.74
C GLU A 116 34.23 -14.38 54.97
N SER A 117 35.14 -15.31 55.28
CA SER A 117 35.50 -15.69 56.65
C SER A 117 36.91 -16.27 56.61
N GLU A 118 37.80 -15.55 57.29
CA GLU A 118 39.24 -15.80 57.46
C GLU A 118 39.57 -17.22 57.93
N SER A 119 40.65 -17.79 57.40
CA SER A 119 41.75 -18.31 58.22
C SER A 119 42.95 -18.69 57.35
N ASP A 120 44.12 -18.35 57.86
CA ASP A 120 45.46 -18.42 57.29
C ASP A 120 45.86 -19.79 56.69
N GLU A 121 46.63 -19.79 55.60
CA GLU A 121 48.07 -20.17 55.57
C GLU A 121 48.62 -20.32 54.14
N GLU A 122 49.87 -19.87 54.02
CA GLU A 122 50.96 -20.13 53.04
C GLU A 122 50.72 -20.52 51.55
N ASP A 123 51.48 -19.78 50.74
CA ASP A 123 52.26 -20.18 49.55
C ASP A 123 51.52 -20.62 48.25
N SER A 124 51.59 -19.75 47.24
CA SER A 124 52.24 -20.05 45.94
C SER A 124 51.75 -19.09 44.84
N SER A 125 52.73 -18.44 44.22
CA SER A 125 52.70 -17.69 42.97
C SER A 125 51.49 -17.89 42.04
N LYS A 126 50.59 -16.90 41.98
CA LYS A 126 49.83 -16.52 40.76
C LYS A 126 49.65 -15.01 40.72
N GLU A 127 50.27 -14.40 39.72
CA GLU A 127 50.06 -13.03 39.27
C GLU A 127 48.57 -12.85 38.88
N GLY A 128 47.71 -12.61 39.87
CA GLY A 128 46.32 -12.24 39.68
C GLY A 128 46.26 -10.74 39.42
N ASN A 129 45.68 -10.36 38.28
CA ASN A 129 45.51 -8.97 37.86
C ASN A 129 44.72 -8.19 38.94
N LYS A 130 45.42 -7.56 39.88
CA LYS A 130 44.83 -6.84 41.01
C LYS A 130 44.34 -5.49 40.51
N VAL A 131 43.06 -5.43 40.18
CA VAL A 131 42.36 -4.20 39.77
C VAL A 131 42.54 -3.15 40.87
N SER A 132 43.15 -2.03 40.53
CA SER A 132 43.44 -0.93 41.45
C SER A 132 42.16 -0.18 41.81
N TYR A 133 42.12 0.47 42.97
CA TYR A 133 41.00 1.35 43.34
C TYR A 133 40.79 2.46 42.28
N ASP A 134 41.87 2.93 41.67
CA ASP A 134 41.83 3.92 40.59
C ASP A 134 41.10 3.39 39.34
N ASP A 135 41.24 2.10 39.01
CA ASP A 135 40.53 1.47 37.89
C ASP A 135 39.02 1.44 38.15
N PHE A 136 38.60 1.25 39.40
CA PHE A 136 37.19 1.32 39.79
C PHE A 136 36.63 2.73 39.68
N VAL A 137 37.40 3.75 40.07
CA VAL A 137 37.00 5.16 39.95
C VAL A 137 36.80 5.53 38.48
N GLU A 138 37.72 5.13 37.59
CA GLU A 138 37.60 5.41 36.16
C GLU A 138 36.36 4.73 35.53
N ILE A 139 36.06 3.51 35.95
CA ILE A 139 34.84 2.80 35.54
C ILE A 139 33.58 3.55 36.00
N VAL A 140 33.55 4.01 37.26
CA VAL A 140 32.41 4.76 37.81
C VAL A 140 32.19 6.07 37.05
N ASP A 141 33.26 6.80 36.71
CA ASP A 141 33.18 8.04 35.95
C ASP A 141 32.64 7.79 34.52
N ARG A 142 33.09 6.71 33.87
CA ARG A 142 32.58 6.30 32.56
C ARG A 142 31.10 5.97 32.60
N TYR A 143 30.64 5.18 33.56
CA TYR A 143 29.21 4.88 33.70
C TYR A 143 28.40 6.13 34.03
N THR A 144 28.92 7.03 34.86
CA THR A 144 28.27 8.30 35.20
C THR A 144 28.10 9.20 33.95
N SER A 145 29.12 9.25 33.09
CA SER A 145 29.07 9.94 31.80
C SER A 145 28.01 9.34 30.87
N ILE A 146 27.97 8.01 30.74
CA ILE A 146 26.97 7.31 29.92
C ILE A 146 25.55 7.58 30.43
N ILE A 147 25.32 7.47 31.74
CA ILE A 147 24.02 7.75 32.36
C ILE A 147 23.58 9.20 32.06
N SER A 148 24.49 10.16 32.17
CA SER A 148 24.20 11.57 31.90
C SER A 148 23.84 11.82 30.43
N SER A 149 24.56 11.16 29.51
CA SER A 149 24.28 11.22 28.07
C SER A 149 22.91 10.62 27.74
N LEU A 150 22.62 9.42 28.26
CA LEU A 150 21.32 8.75 28.05
C LEU A 150 20.16 9.57 28.61
N LYS A 151 20.32 10.15 29.81
CA LYS A 151 19.31 11.03 30.43
C LYS A 151 19.01 12.24 29.55
N THR A 152 20.02 12.80 28.90
CA THR A 152 19.85 13.92 27.96
C THR A 152 19.09 13.47 26.71
N LYS A 153 19.44 12.31 26.14
CA LYS A 153 18.77 11.77 24.95
C LYS A 153 17.30 11.43 25.21
N ILE A 154 16.98 10.87 26.37
CA ILE A 154 15.59 10.60 26.80
C ILE A 154 14.78 11.89 26.87
N LYS A 155 15.35 12.97 27.42
CA LYS A 155 14.69 14.29 27.45
C LYS A 155 14.42 14.81 26.04
N CYS A 156 15.38 14.72 25.13
CA CYS A 156 15.20 15.15 23.73
C CYS A 156 14.08 14.35 23.03
N LEU A 157 14.10 13.01 23.14
CA LEU A 157 13.08 12.15 22.54
C LEU A 157 11.69 12.40 23.12
N THR A 158 11.60 12.78 24.40
CA THR A 158 10.33 13.16 25.04
C THR A 158 9.75 14.43 24.40
N ILE A 159 10.59 15.41 24.11
CA ILE A 159 10.17 16.66 23.45
C ILE A 159 9.69 16.36 22.02
N GLU A 160 10.49 15.65 21.24
CA GLU A 160 10.17 15.29 19.85
C GLU A 160 8.86 14.49 19.74
N ASN A 161 8.64 13.52 20.64
CA ASN A 161 7.38 12.77 20.68
C ASN A 161 6.17 13.64 21.00
N ASN A 162 6.31 14.63 21.87
CA ASN A 162 5.23 15.58 22.17
C ASN A 162 4.92 16.45 20.94
N GLU A 163 5.94 16.93 20.22
CA GLU A 163 5.78 17.69 18.99
C GLU A 163 5.09 16.87 17.89
N LEU A 164 5.52 15.62 17.68
CA LEU A 164 4.87 14.71 16.73
C LEU A 164 3.42 14.44 17.11
N LYS A 165 3.12 14.26 18.40
CA LYS A 165 1.75 14.06 18.89
C LYS A 165 0.88 15.29 18.65
N THR A 166 1.41 16.50 18.85
CA THR A 166 0.68 17.73 18.52
C THR A 166 0.45 17.89 17.02
N ASN A 167 1.45 17.57 16.19
CA ASN A 167 1.34 17.63 14.74
C ASN A 167 0.31 16.61 14.21
N ALA A 168 0.30 15.40 14.75
CA ALA A 168 -0.68 14.37 14.41
C ALA A 168 -2.11 14.80 14.76
N SER A 169 -2.31 15.45 15.91
CA SER A 169 -3.61 16.01 16.29
C SER A 169 -4.07 17.11 15.31
N LEU A 170 -3.16 18.02 14.93
CA LEU A 170 -3.47 19.08 13.96
C LEU A 170 -3.73 18.53 12.56
N MET A 171 -3.04 17.47 12.15
CA MET A 171 -3.22 16.84 10.84
C MET A 171 -4.59 16.14 10.72
N ASN A 172 -5.12 15.60 11.82
CA ASN A 172 -6.45 15.01 11.86
C ASN A 172 -7.58 16.05 11.71
N ASP A 173 -7.31 17.31 12.04
CA ASP A 173 -8.27 18.41 11.94
C ASP A 173 -8.15 19.21 10.62
N ASN A 174 -7.00 19.15 9.93
CA ASN A 174 -6.69 19.98 8.75
C ASN A 174 -7.00 19.35 7.38
N VAL A 175 -7.34 18.06 7.29
CA VAL A 175 -8.04 17.51 6.11
C VAL A 175 -9.54 17.71 6.34
N SER A 176 -9.96 18.97 6.24
CA SER A 176 -11.22 19.46 6.78
C SER A 176 -12.43 18.80 6.11
N LYS A 177 -13.32 18.29 6.95
CA LYS A 177 -14.68 17.82 6.59
C LYS A 177 -15.42 18.78 5.65
N ASP A 178 -15.08 20.05 5.63
CA ASP A 178 -15.71 21.07 4.79
C ASP A 178 -15.52 20.82 3.29
N GLU A 179 -14.34 20.40 2.85
CA GLU A 179 -14.10 20.12 1.42
C GLU A 179 -14.87 18.87 0.97
N VAL A 180 -14.95 17.85 1.82
CA VAL A 180 -15.76 16.65 1.59
C VAL A 180 -17.26 17.00 1.54
N VAL A 181 -17.73 17.89 2.41
CA VAL A 181 -19.13 18.36 2.40
C VAL A 181 -19.43 19.17 1.14
N LEU A 182 -18.54 20.06 0.73
CA LEU A 182 -18.67 20.83 -0.51
C LEU A 182 -18.71 19.92 -1.74
N LEU A 183 -17.77 18.97 -1.85
CA LEU A 183 -17.75 17.98 -2.93
C LEU A 183 -19.02 17.12 -2.93
N LYS A 184 -19.50 16.72 -1.76
CA LYS A 184 -20.75 15.94 -1.65
C LYS A 184 -21.96 16.72 -2.13
N ASN A 185 -22.05 18.00 -1.78
CA ASN A 185 -23.13 18.87 -2.25
C ASN A 185 -23.06 19.08 -3.77
N GLU A 186 -21.86 19.26 -4.31
CA GLU A 186 -21.64 19.44 -5.73
C GLU A 186 -21.98 18.19 -6.55
N VAL A 187 -21.59 17.01 -6.06
CA VAL A 187 -22.00 15.72 -6.66
C VAL A 187 -23.51 15.57 -6.69
N ASN A 188 -24.20 15.95 -5.60
CA ASN A 188 -25.66 15.89 -5.54
C ASN A 188 -26.32 16.88 -6.51
N ARG A 189 -25.74 18.07 -6.69
CA ARG A 189 -26.19 19.08 -7.64
C ARG A 189 -26.08 18.54 -9.07
N LEU A 190 -24.91 18.02 -9.44
CA LEU A 190 -24.65 17.44 -10.76
C LEU A 190 -25.53 16.22 -11.04
N TYR A 191 -25.81 15.38 -10.04
CA TYR A 191 -26.72 14.25 -10.19
C TYR A 191 -28.13 14.70 -10.60
N LYS A 192 -28.67 15.74 -9.94
CA LYS A 192 -29.99 16.28 -10.28
C LYS A 192 -30.03 16.91 -11.67
N GLU A 193 -28.96 17.62 -12.03
CA GLU A 193 -28.81 18.22 -13.36
C GLU A 193 -28.78 17.14 -14.45
N ASN A 194 -28.04 16.05 -14.24
CA ASN A 194 -28.00 14.92 -15.16
C ASN A 194 -29.37 14.25 -15.34
N GLU A 195 -30.14 14.07 -14.28
CA GLU A 195 -31.51 13.53 -14.39
C GLU A 195 -32.43 14.48 -15.18
N SER A 196 -32.31 15.79 -15.00
CA SER A 196 -33.04 16.78 -15.81
C SER A 196 -32.68 16.69 -17.29
N LEU A 197 -31.37 16.69 -17.60
CA LEU A 197 -30.87 16.60 -18.97
C LEU A 197 -31.29 15.30 -19.66
N LYS A 198 -31.36 14.21 -18.90
CA LYS A 198 -31.84 12.93 -19.41
C LYS A 198 -33.31 13.00 -19.83
N ASN A 199 -34.16 13.64 -19.02
CA ASN A 199 -35.57 13.84 -19.37
C ASN A 199 -35.73 14.75 -20.60
N GLU A 200 -34.93 15.82 -20.69
CA GLU A 200 -34.94 16.70 -21.87
C GLU A 200 -34.51 15.96 -23.14
N LEU A 201 -33.48 15.10 -23.05
CA LEU A 201 -33.03 14.27 -24.16
C LEU A 201 -34.13 13.32 -24.64
N ASP A 202 -34.87 12.70 -23.73
CA ASP A 202 -35.99 11.81 -24.08
C ASP A 202 -37.10 12.57 -24.82
N ILE A 203 -37.45 13.78 -24.38
CA ILE A 203 -38.44 14.64 -25.05
C ILE A 203 -37.98 15.02 -26.47
N VAL A 204 -36.70 15.40 -26.61
CA VAL A 204 -36.12 15.77 -27.91
C VAL A 204 -36.11 14.56 -28.85
N ASN A 205 -35.77 13.37 -28.35
CA ASN A 205 -35.78 12.14 -29.14
C ASN A 205 -37.20 11.80 -29.64
N MET A 206 -38.22 11.86 -28.76
CA MET A 206 -39.62 11.66 -29.17
C MET A 206 -40.05 12.68 -30.23
N SER A 207 -39.64 13.95 -30.07
CA SER A 207 -39.94 15.01 -31.03
C SER A 207 -39.26 14.77 -32.39
N LEU A 208 -38.03 14.25 -32.38
CA LEU A 208 -37.29 13.90 -33.59
C LEU A 208 -37.97 12.74 -34.32
N GLU A 209 -38.36 11.67 -33.61
CA GLU A 209 -39.09 10.54 -34.18
C GLU A 209 -40.39 11.01 -34.86
N LEU A 210 -41.17 11.84 -34.17
CA LEU A 210 -42.40 12.39 -34.72
C LEU A 210 -42.14 13.25 -35.97
N SER A 211 -41.10 14.09 -35.94
CA SER A 211 -40.70 14.92 -37.09
C SER A 211 -40.28 14.08 -38.30
N THR A 212 -39.52 13.00 -38.07
CA THR A 212 -39.14 12.08 -39.15
C THR A 212 -40.36 11.38 -39.76
N SER A 213 -41.31 10.93 -38.95
CA SER A 213 -42.56 10.33 -39.42
C SER A 213 -43.36 11.32 -40.29
N PHE A 214 -43.52 12.57 -39.85
CA PHE A 214 -44.21 13.60 -40.62
C PHE A 214 -43.52 13.90 -41.96
N LYS A 215 -42.18 13.92 -41.96
CA LYS A 215 -41.40 14.13 -43.18
C LYS A 215 -41.67 13.03 -44.20
N ASP A 216 -41.63 11.77 -43.76
CA ASP A 216 -41.87 10.60 -44.62
C ASP A 216 -43.30 10.58 -45.19
N GLU A 217 -44.29 10.96 -44.38
CA GLU A 217 -45.69 11.06 -44.82
C GLU A 217 -45.88 12.18 -45.86
N ASN A 218 -45.26 13.35 -45.65
CA ASN A 218 -45.31 14.44 -46.61
C ASN A 218 -44.64 14.07 -47.95
N GLU A 219 -43.56 13.29 -47.92
CA GLU A 219 -42.92 12.81 -49.15
C GLU A 219 -43.83 11.88 -49.94
N LYS A 220 -44.58 10.99 -49.25
CA LYS A 220 -45.61 10.15 -49.88
C LYS A 220 -46.74 10.98 -50.47
N LEU A 221 -47.29 11.93 -49.72
CA LEU A 221 -48.36 12.82 -50.20
C LEU A 221 -47.93 13.63 -51.42
N LYS A 222 -46.67 14.09 -51.45
CA LYS A 222 -46.11 14.81 -52.61
C LYS A 222 -46.14 13.95 -53.88
N ILE A 223 -45.77 12.68 -53.78
CA ILE A 223 -45.82 11.72 -54.90
C ILE A 223 -47.26 11.50 -55.39
N GLU A 224 -48.22 11.40 -54.46
CA GLU A 224 -49.64 11.23 -54.78
C GLU A 224 -50.22 12.47 -55.48
N VAL A 225 -49.90 13.67 -54.98
CA VAL A 225 -50.29 14.95 -55.59
C VAL A 225 -49.73 15.08 -57.01
N ASP A 226 -48.45 14.76 -57.22
CA ASP A 226 -47.83 14.80 -58.55
C ASP A 226 -48.51 13.83 -59.53
N SER A 227 -48.88 12.64 -59.03
CA SER A 227 -49.63 11.64 -59.80
C SER A 227 -51.04 12.14 -60.17
N LEU A 228 -51.75 12.76 -59.22
CA LEU A 228 -53.08 13.33 -59.44
C LEU A 228 -53.04 14.53 -60.40
N LYS A 229 -52.03 15.38 -60.30
CA LYS A 229 -51.82 16.50 -61.23
C LYS A 229 -51.62 16.01 -62.67
N LYS A 230 -50.90 14.90 -62.83
CA LYS A 230 -50.72 14.24 -64.14
C LYS A 230 -52.02 13.65 -64.68
N THR A 231 -52.86 13.03 -63.86
CA THR A 231 -54.17 12.49 -64.31
C THR A 231 -55.13 13.63 -64.66
N PHE A 232 -55.18 14.69 -63.87
CA PHE A 232 -56.02 15.87 -64.15
C PHE A 232 -55.62 16.55 -65.46
N SER A 233 -54.32 16.70 -65.73
CA SER A 233 -53.83 17.26 -67.00
C SER A 233 -54.29 16.44 -68.21
N LYS A 234 -54.29 15.10 -68.10
CA LYS A 234 -54.82 14.21 -69.16
C LYS A 234 -56.33 14.35 -69.33
N PHE A 235 -57.08 14.44 -68.22
CA PHE A 235 -58.52 14.65 -68.23
C PHE A 235 -58.90 15.97 -68.89
N SER A 236 -58.29 17.09 -68.47
CA SER A 236 -58.51 18.43 -69.06
C SER A 236 -58.27 18.43 -70.58
N ASN A 237 -57.13 17.89 -71.02
CA ASN A 237 -56.82 17.77 -72.46
C ASN A 237 -57.85 16.95 -73.24
N SER A 238 -58.46 15.95 -72.59
CA SER A 238 -59.49 15.12 -73.22
C SER A 238 -60.83 15.84 -73.29
N SER A 239 -61.18 16.61 -72.24
CA SER A 239 -62.36 17.48 -72.20
C SER A 239 -62.31 18.55 -73.29
N ASP A 240 -61.17 19.22 -73.48
CA ASP A 240 -61.00 20.24 -74.52
C ASP A 240 -61.22 19.67 -75.93
N LYS A 241 -60.77 18.43 -76.18
CA LYS A 241 -61.01 17.74 -77.44
C LYS A 241 -62.50 17.48 -77.66
N LEU A 242 -63.21 17.06 -76.61
CA LEU A 242 -64.64 16.76 -76.68
C LEU A 242 -65.46 18.03 -76.92
N ASP A 243 -65.12 19.14 -76.27
CA ASP A 243 -65.78 20.43 -76.48
C ASP A 243 -65.59 20.96 -77.92
N ARG A 244 -64.38 20.79 -78.48
CA ARG A 244 -64.10 21.11 -79.90
C ARG A 244 -64.94 20.27 -80.86
N LEU A 245 -65.09 18.97 -80.59
CA LEU A 245 -65.93 18.09 -81.41
C LEU A 245 -67.41 18.48 -81.32
N SER A 246 -67.91 18.80 -80.13
CA SER A 246 -69.30 19.23 -79.95
C SER A 246 -69.63 20.50 -80.74
N LYS A 247 -68.68 21.44 -80.84
CA LYS A 247 -68.84 22.69 -81.62
C LYS A 247 -68.82 22.48 -83.14
N MET A 248 -68.31 21.35 -83.63
CA MET A 248 -68.31 21.01 -85.06
C MET A 248 -69.61 20.34 -85.54
N CYS A 249 -70.43 19.83 -84.62
CA CYS A 249 -71.67 19.10 -84.94
C CYS A 249 -72.94 19.97 -84.88
N LEU A 250 -72.81 21.27 -84.59
CA LEU A 250 -73.87 22.29 -84.59
C LEU A 250 -73.64 23.26 -85.76
#